data_AF-A0A1A7Y4W8-F1
#
_entry.id   AF-A0A1A7Y4W8-F1
#
_cell.length_a   1.000
_cell.length_b   1.000
_cell.length_c   1.000
_cell.angle_alpha   90.00
_cell.angle_beta   90.00
_cell.angle_gamma   90.00
#
_symmetry.space_group_name_H-M   'P 1'
#
loop_
_entity.id
_entity.type
_entity.pdbx_description
1 polymer ?
#
loop_
_entity_poly.entity_id
_entity_poly.type
_entity_poly.pdbx_seq_one_letter_code
_entity_poly.pdbx_strand_id
1 'polypeptide(L)'
;LAYKIKYPENFFLLRGNHECASINRIYGFYDECKRRYNIKLWKTFTDCFNCLPVAAIVDEKIFCCHGGLSPDLQSMEQVRRVMRPTDVPDQGLLCDLLWADPDKDVLGWGENDRGVSF
;
A
#
# COMPACT_ATOMS: atom_id res chain seq x y z
N LEU A 1 -3.83 7.70 -13.02
CA LEU A 1 -3.12 6.79 -13.94
C LEU A 1 -2.59 7.47 -15.20
N ALA A 2 -3.37 8.29 -15.92
CA ALA A 2 -2.91 8.94 -17.15
C ALA A 2 -1.58 9.70 -17.01
N TYR A 3 -1.38 10.47 -15.94
CA TYR A 3 -0.11 11.14 -15.69
C TYR A 3 1.07 10.19 -15.45
N LYS A 4 0.85 9.01 -14.86
CA LYS A 4 1.92 8.02 -14.73
C LYS A 4 2.39 7.49 -16.08
N ILE A 5 1.48 7.36 -17.05
CA ILE A 5 1.81 6.98 -18.44
C ILE A 5 2.54 8.13 -19.14
N LYS A 6 2.06 9.37 -18.96
CA LYS A 6 2.64 10.55 -19.62
C LYS A 6 4.02 10.93 -19.08
N TYR A 7 4.22 10.79 -17.77
CA TYR A 7 5.41 11.22 -17.04
C TYR A 7 5.96 10.06 -16.19
N PRO A 8 6.44 8.97 -16.83
CA PRO A 8 6.86 7.76 -16.11
C PRO A 8 7.98 8.01 -15.11
N GLU A 9 8.88 8.97 -15.39
CA GLU A 9 10.05 9.30 -14.58
C GLU A 9 9.86 10.54 -13.68
N ASN A 10 8.68 11.17 -13.69
CA ASN A 10 8.42 12.40 -12.92
C ASN A 10 7.16 12.33 -12.06
N PHE A 11 6.29 11.34 -12.30
CA PHE A 11 5.09 11.13 -11.52
C PHE A 11 5.12 9.72 -10.91
N PHE A 12 5.09 9.63 -9.59
CA PHE A 12 5.20 8.38 -8.86
C PHE A 12 3.98 8.19 -7.96
N LEU A 13 3.53 6.94 -7.84
CA LEU A 13 2.37 6.54 -7.05
C LEU A 13 2.80 5.39 -6.16
N LEU A 14 2.72 5.56 -4.85
CA LEU A 14 2.86 4.47 -3.89
C LEU A 14 1.51 3.80 -3.65
N ARG A 15 1.54 2.54 -3.21
CA ARG A 15 0.37 1.79 -2.76
C ARG A 15 -0.02 2.22 -1.35
N GLY A 16 -1.28 2.56 -1.12
CA GLY A 16 -1.87 2.66 0.21
C GLY A 16 -2.72 1.44 0.56
N ASN A 17 -3.21 1.40 1.80
CA ASN A 17 -4.03 0.29 2.29
C ASN A 17 -5.40 0.18 1.60
N HIS A 18 -5.94 1.28 1.07
CA HIS A 18 -7.18 1.25 0.28
C HIS A 18 -6.97 0.75 -1.17
N GLU A 19 -5.73 0.61 -1.63
CA GLU A 19 -5.39 0.02 -2.93
C GLU A 19 -5.25 -1.52 -2.84
N CYS A 20 -6.17 -2.18 -2.13
CA CYS A 20 -6.31 -3.65 -2.10
C CYS A 20 -7.78 -4.07 -2.22
N ALA A 21 -8.01 -5.30 -2.70
CA ALA A 21 -9.35 -5.76 -3.03
C ALA A 21 -10.26 -5.88 -1.80
N SER A 22 -9.73 -6.30 -0.64
CA SER A 22 -10.51 -6.49 0.59
C SER A 22 -11.11 -5.18 1.09
N ILE A 23 -10.31 -4.11 1.14
CA ILE A 23 -10.74 -2.80 1.62
C ILE A 23 -11.63 -2.10 0.60
N ASN A 24 -11.18 -1.98 -0.65
CA ASN A 24 -11.91 -1.20 -1.65
C ASN A 24 -13.23 -1.86 -2.11
N ARG A 25 -13.42 -3.16 -1.78
CA ARG A 25 -14.68 -3.87 -1.96
C ARG A 25 -15.79 -3.41 -1.02
N ILE A 26 -15.41 -3.04 0.21
CA ILE A 26 -16.32 -2.65 1.29
C ILE A 26 -16.50 -1.14 1.32
N TYR A 27 -15.42 -0.38 1.14
CA TYR A 27 -15.41 1.07 1.30
C TYR A 27 -15.67 1.85 0.00
N GLY A 28 -16.61 1.34 -0.83
CA GLY A 28 -17.28 2.12 -1.88
C GLY A 28 -16.67 2.08 -3.29
N PHE A 29 -15.36 1.84 -3.46
CA PHE A 29 -14.73 1.88 -4.79
C PHE A 29 -15.27 0.79 -5.74
N TYR A 30 -15.50 -0.41 -5.23
CA TYR A 30 -16.17 -1.47 -5.99
C TYR A 30 -17.56 -1.03 -6.47
N ASP A 31 -18.37 -0.47 -5.57
CA ASP A 31 -19.74 -0.08 -5.88
C ASP A 31 -19.76 1.07 -6.87
N GLU A 32 -18.79 1.99 -6.79
CA GLU A 32 -18.61 3.05 -7.78
C GLU A 32 -18.27 2.47 -9.16
N CYS A 33 -17.30 1.56 -9.25
CA CYS A 33 -16.93 0.91 -10.51
C CYS A 33 -18.12 0.14 -11.11
N LYS A 34 -18.85 -0.62 -10.29
CA LYS A 34 -20.05 -1.36 -10.71
C LYS A 34 -21.15 -0.43 -11.21
N ARG A 35 -21.40 0.68 -10.52
CA ARG A 35 -22.46 1.64 -10.85
C ARG A 35 -22.17 2.47 -12.10
N ARG A 36 -20.93 2.95 -12.25
CA ARG A 36 -20.54 3.86 -13.35
C ARG A 36 -20.04 3.13 -14.58
N TYR A 37 -19.53 1.90 -14.42
CA TYR A 37 -18.93 1.10 -15.48
C TYR A 37 -19.37 -0.36 -15.36
N ASN A 38 -18.49 -1.24 -14.86
CA ASN A 38 -18.78 -2.65 -14.64
C ASN A 38 -17.80 -3.28 -13.65
N ILE A 39 -18.11 -4.49 -13.19
CA ILE A 39 -17.28 -5.25 -12.25
C ILE A 39 -15.91 -5.63 -12.86
N LYS A 40 -15.84 -5.81 -14.19
CA LYS A 40 -14.58 -6.11 -14.87
C LYS A 40 -13.57 -4.97 -14.70
N LEU A 41 -14.02 -3.72 -14.75
CA LEU A 41 -13.17 -2.56 -14.52
C LEU A 41 -12.57 -2.54 -13.11
N TRP A 42 -13.38 -2.86 -12.09
CA TRP A 42 -12.86 -2.97 -10.72
C TRP A 42 -11.75 -4.03 -10.61
N LYS A 43 -11.94 -5.21 -11.23
CA LYS A 43 -10.89 -6.25 -11.29
C LYS A 43 -9.61 -5.74 -11.96
N THR A 44 -9.74 -5.00 -13.07
CA THR A 44 -8.59 -4.38 -13.75
C THR A 44 -7.88 -3.35 -12.87
N PHE A 45 -8.62 -2.57 -12.06
CA PHE A 45 -7.99 -1.69 -11.07
C PHE A 45 -7.27 -2.49 -9.99
N THR A 46 -7.83 -3.58 -9.49
CA THR A 46 -7.17 -4.47 -8.54
C THR A 46 -5.84 -5.01 -9.11
N ASP A 47 -5.84 -5.48 -10.35
CA ASP A 47 -4.60 -5.93 -11.01
C ASP A 47 -3.56 -4.81 -11.11
N CYS A 48 -4.00 -3.57 -11.40
CA CYS A 48 -3.13 -2.40 -11.45
C CYS A 48 -2.58 -2.04 -10.06
N PHE A 49 -3.43 -2.06 -9.03
CA PHE A 49 -3.04 -1.76 -7.64
C PHE A 49 -2.05 -2.77 -7.09
N ASN A 50 -2.20 -4.05 -7.43
CA ASN A 50 -1.27 -5.11 -7.06
C ASN A 50 0.15 -4.91 -7.63
N CYS A 51 0.33 -4.02 -8.61
CA CYS A 51 1.60 -3.65 -9.20
C CYS A 51 2.21 -2.36 -8.62
N LEU A 52 1.51 -1.63 -7.76
CA LEU A 52 2.03 -0.37 -7.20
C LEU A 52 3.24 -0.64 -6.29
N PRO A 53 4.29 0.21 -6.35
CA PRO A 53 5.40 0.16 -5.39
C PRO A 53 4.91 0.53 -4.00
N VAL A 54 5.52 -0.07 -2.98
CA VAL A 54 5.07 0.06 -1.57
C VAL A 54 5.89 1.08 -0.77
N ALA A 55 7.06 1.45 -1.29
CA ALA A 55 7.91 2.47 -0.70
C ALA A 55 8.75 3.19 -1.75
N ALA A 56 9.32 4.34 -1.37
CA ALA A 56 10.33 5.06 -2.11
C ALA A 56 11.41 5.59 -1.17
N ILE A 57 12.59 5.88 -1.71
CA ILE A 57 13.65 6.60 -1.02
C ILE A 57 14.01 7.82 -1.86
N VAL A 58 13.86 9.01 -1.31
CA VAL A 58 14.19 10.28 -1.97
C VAL A 58 15.58 10.72 -1.52
N ASP A 59 16.43 11.01 -2.50
CA ASP A 59 17.82 11.48 -2.31
C ASP A 59 18.61 10.65 -1.29
N GLU A 60 18.38 9.33 -1.29
CA GLU A 60 19.02 8.36 -0.40
C GLU A 60 18.83 8.63 1.10
N LYS A 61 17.86 9.50 1.45
CA LYS A 61 17.71 10.04 2.81
C LYS A 61 16.31 9.90 3.37
N ILE A 62 15.29 10.12 2.55
CA ILE A 62 13.91 10.19 3.03
C ILE A 62 13.19 8.92 2.60
N PHE A 63 12.82 8.09 3.56
CA PHE A 63 11.97 6.93 3.33
C PHE A 63 10.50 7.37 3.26
N CYS A 64 9.80 6.94 2.21
CA CYS A 64 8.39 7.21 2.00
C CYS A 64 7.63 5.89 1.91
N CYS A 65 6.62 5.71 2.74
CA CYS A 65 5.62 4.64 2.67
C CYS A 65 4.25 5.22 3.02
N HIS A 66 3.20 4.40 2.97
CA HIS A 66 1.86 4.89 3.26
C HIS A 66 1.53 4.90 4.75
N GLY A 67 1.75 3.77 5.43
CA GLY A 67 1.55 3.64 6.87
C GLY A 67 2.82 4.00 7.63
N GLY A 68 3.62 3.00 7.95
CA GLY A 68 4.80 3.20 8.77
C GLY A 68 5.83 2.08 8.68
N LEU A 69 6.53 1.87 9.78
CA LEU A 69 7.60 0.87 9.88
C LEU A 69 7.02 -0.52 10.19
N SER A 70 7.85 -1.54 10.05
CA SER A 70 7.53 -2.92 10.44
C SER A 70 8.60 -3.47 11.38
N PRO A 71 8.27 -4.25 12.41
CA PRO A 71 9.27 -5.01 13.17
C PRO A 71 10.06 -5.98 12.30
N ASP A 72 9.47 -6.41 11.17
CA ASP A 72 10.14 -7.29 10.20
C ASP A 72 11.09 -6.52 9.27
N LEU A 73 11.05 -5.18 9.23
CA LEU A 73 11.90 -4.37 8.35
C LEU A 73 13.29 -4.19 8.94
N GLN A 74 14.19 -5.11 8.60
CA GLN A 74 15.60 -5.10 9.00
C GLN A 74 16.52 -4.58 7.88
N SER A 75 16.09 -4.69 6.62
CA SER A 75 16.82 -4.22 5.45
C SER A 75 15.88 -3.83 4.32
N MET A 76 16.24 -2.78 3.59
CA MET A 76 15.52 -2.36 2.36
C MET A 76 15.53 -3.44 1.28
N GLU A 77 16.43 -4.43 1.37
CA GLU A 77 16.41 -5.60 0.50
C GLU A 77 15.13 -6.44 0.67
N GLN A 78 14.54 -6.46 1.86
CA GLN A 78 13.26 -7.16 2.07
C GLN A 78 12.12 -6.49 1.30
N VAL A 79 12.09 -5.16 1.26
CA VAL A 79 11.13 -4.39 0.46
C VAL A 79 11.34 -4.64 -1.04
N ARG A 80 12.60 -4.70 -1.50
CA ARG A 80 12.93 -4.98 -2.91
C ARG A 80 12.50 -6.39 -3.37
N ARG A 81 12.49 -7.36 -2.45
CA ARG A 81 12.11 -8.76 -2.73
C ARG A 81 10.60 -9.01 -2.76
N VAL A 82 9.78 -8.00 -2.42
CA VAL A 82 8.32 -8.11 -2.57
C VAL A 82 7.98 -8.26 -4.05
N MET A 83 7.61 -9.47 -4.45
CA MET A 83 7.22 -9.79 -5.82
C MET A 83 5.87 -9.13 -6.15
N ARG A 84 5.74 -8.65 -7.39
CA ARG A 84 4.51 -8.05 -7.92
C ARG A 84 4.08 -8.79 -9.19
N PRO A 85 2.77 -8.96 -9.45
CA PRO A 85 1.65 -8.49 -8.64
C PRO A 85 1.46 -9.31 -7.35
N THR A 86 1.08 -8.64 -6.26
CA THR A 86 0.72 -9.31 -4.99
C THR A 86 -0.46 -8.62 -4.34
N ASP A 87 -1.30 -9.37 -3.63
CA ASP A 87 -2.27 -8.78 -2.70
C ASP A 87 -1.58 -8.37 -1.39
N VAL A 88 -2.28 -7.59 -0.56
CA VAL A 88 -1.81 -7.21 0.79
C VAL A 88 -2.20 -8.31 1.78
N PRO A 89 -1.23 -8.97 2.45
CA PRO A 89 -1.54 -9.96 3.47
C PRO A 89 -2.09 -9.30 4.73
N ASP A 90 -2.74 -10.10 5.60
CA ASP A 90 -3.31 -9.59 6.85
C ASP A 90 -2.24 -9.24 7.92
N GLN A 91 -0.99 -9.70 7.74
CA GLN A 91 0.12 -9.44 8.67
C GLN A 91 1.49 -9.44 7.96
N GLY A 92 2.52 -8.95 8.67
CA GLY A 92 3.93 -8.93 8.25
C GLY A 92 4.32 -7.70 7.43
N LEU A 93 5.57 -7.66 6.97
CA LEU A 93 6.20 -6.49 6.34
C LEU A 93 5.31 -5.69 5.38
N LEU A 94 4.64 -6.35 4.42
CA LEU A 94 3.80 -5.65 3.44
C LEU A 94 2.53 -5.06 4.07
N CYS A 95 1.93 -5.73 5.05
CA CYS A 95 0.81 -5.18 5.80
C CYS A 95 1.26 -3.92 6.54
N ASP A 96 2.35 -4.01 7.29
CA ASP A 96 2.80 -2.94 8.18
C ASP A 96 3.20 -1.66 7.44
N LEU A 97 3.90 -1.78 6.31
CA LEU A 97 4.25 -0.63 5.45
C LEU A 97 3.02 0.18 4.97
N LEU A 98 1.84 -0.45 4.97
CA LEU A 98 0.58 0.15 4.54
C LEU A 98 -0.35 0.50 5.70
N TRP A 99 -0.13 -0.02 6.91
CA TRP A 99 -1.12 0.07 8.00
C TRP A 99 -0.59 0.66 9.32
N ALA A 100 0.72 0.61 9.57
CA ALA A 100 1.27 1.05 10.86
C ALA A 100 1.10 2.56 11.09
N ASP A 101 0.91 2.96 12.35
CA ASP A 101 0.79 4.37 12.77
C ASP A 101 1.85 4.73 13.82
N PRO A 102 2.32 5.98 13.89
CA PRO A 102 3.16 6.43 14.98
C PRO A 102 2.34 6.73 16.24
N ASP A 103 2.80 6.25 17.39
CA ASP A 103 2.27 6.63 18.71
C ASP A 103 3.37 7.30 19.55
N LYS A 104 3.03 8.46 20.14
CA LYS A 104 3.94 9.28 20.95
C LYS A 104 4.16 8.74 22.37
N ASP A 105 3.23 7.92 22.85
CA ASP A 105 3.22 7.37 24.21
C ASP A 105 3.77 5.93 24.25
N VAL A 106 4.08 5.35 23.09
CA VAL A 106 4.65 4.00 22.94
C VAL A 106 6.16 4.06 22.70
N LEU A 107 6.91 3.31 23.52
CA LEU A 107 8.32 3.02 23.26
C LEU A 107 8.43 1.63 22.61
N GLY A 108 8.88 1.56 21.36
CA GLY A 108 8.97 0.31 20.61
C GLY A 108 7.73 0.07 19.75
N TRP A 109 7.10 -1.10 19.87
CA TRP A 109 5.91 -1.50 19.12
C TRP A 109 4.72 -1.68 20.06
N GLY A 110 3.54 -1.20 19.65
CA GLY A 110 2.30 -1.26 20.43
C GLY A 110 1.16 -1.92 19.67
N GLU A 111 -0.01 -2.01 20.29
CA GLU A 111 -1.23 -2.36 19.59
C GLU A 111 -1.72 -1.16 18.77
N ASN A 112 -2.12 -1.41 17.53
CA ASN A 112 -2.70 -0.39 16.67
C ASN A 112 -4.24 -0.37 16.80
N ASP A 113 -4.83 0.80 17.03
CA ASP A 113 -6.29 1.02 17.12
C ASP A 113 -7.05 0.61 15.85
N ARG A 114 -6.37 0.49 14.71
CA ARG A 114 -6.94 -0.07 13.46
C ARG A 114 -7.26 -1.56 13.58
N GLY A 115 -6.78 -2.24 14.63
CA GLY A 115 -6.93 -3.69 14.82
C GLY A 115 -6.06 -4.52 13.87
N VAL A 116 -5.08 -3.89 13.24
CA VAL A 116 -4.12 -4.50 12.31
C VAL A 116 -2.81 -3.73 12.35
N SER A 117 -1.68 -4.44 12.21
CA SER A 117 -0.34 -3.86 12.35
C SER A 117 -0.04 -3.28 13.74
N PHE A 118 0.89 -2.33 13.82
CA PHE A 118 1.47 -1.75 15.03
C PHE A 118 1.36 -0.23 15.07
#